data_AF-D7VT03-F1
#
_entry.id   AF-D7VT03-F1
#
_cell.length_a   1.000
_cell.length_b   1.000
_cell.length_c   1.000
_cell.angle_alpha   90.00
_cell.angle_beta   90.00
_cell.angle_gamma   90.00
#
_symmetry.space_group_name_H-M   'P 1'
#
loop_
_entity.id
_entity.type
_entity.pdbx_description
1 polymer ?
#
loop_
_entity_poly.entity_id
_entity_poly.type
_entity_poly.pdbx_seq_one_letter_code
_entity_poly.pdbx_strand_id
1 'polypeptide(L)'
;MLVIFGTKSVGKTVKTGEFECVRCNAHRPYQLKQNQKFFSLFFIPVIPLGKLGDTLECSFCKTAYIPSTVLSASEYTSSTTVIDSLEAPLASVGKRLGSYLIDMIVLTLLNFPLAFLAKHLPDYFDNKFYLLFFPLWILYFFMMELLFKGTVGKKALSVIVVSDRQDRKLSVFQYFVRSVVKCIPFLPIILLFNDKRKAAHDLIAGTIVVEK
;
A
#
# COMPACT_ATOMS: atom_id res chain seq x y z
N MET A 1 12.79 -14.43 -21.32
CA MET A 1 12.53 -13.10 -20.73
C MET A 1 13.11 -13.09 -19.33
N LEU A 2 14.21 -12.36 -19.10
CA LEU A 2 14.97 -12.41 -17.84
C LEU A 2 14.40 -11.35 -16.89
N VAL A 3 13.42 -11.74 -16.07
CA VAL A 3 12.87 -10.86 -15.01
C VAL A 3 13.80 -10.99 -13.80
N ILE A 4 14.73 -10.04 -13.66
CA ILE A 4 15.61 -9.96 -12.49
C ILE A 4 14.88 -9.13 -11.42
N PHE A 5 14.33 -9.81 -10.42
CA PHE A 5 13.77 -9.21 -9.21
C PHE A 5 14.78 -9.34 -8.05
N GLY A 6 14.82 -8.33 -7.17
CA GLY A 6 15.71 -8.32 -6.01
C GLY A 6 15.25 -7.36 -4.93
N THR A 7 16.01 -7.27 -3.84
CA THR A 7 15.80 -6.24 -2.81
C THR A 7 17.08 -5.45 -2.60
N LYS A 8 16.98 -4.12 -2.55
CA LYS A 8 18.09 -3.19 -2.38
C LYS A 8 17.82 -2.31 -1.16
N SER A 9 18.79 -2.15 -0.27
CA SER A 9 18.72 -1.15 0.80
C SER A 9 19.18 0.22 0.27
N VAL A 10 18.44 1.27 0.61
CA VAL A 10 18.77 2.66 0.29
C VAL A 10 18.75 3.45 1.60
N GLY A 11 19.88 4.08 1.92
CA GLY A 11 20.01 4.96 3.08
C GLY A 11 19.85 6.42 2.67
N LYS A 12 18.93 7.15 3.32
CA LYS A 12 18.77 8.60 3.15
C LYS A 12 19.25 9.33 4.39
N THR A 13 20.11 10.33 4.24
CA THR A 13 20.52 11.21 5.35
C THR A 13 19.36 12.14 5.71
N VAL A 14 18.93 12.12 6.97
CA VAL A 14 17.75 12.85 7.47
C VAL A 14 18.13 13.99 8.39
N LYS A 15 19.16 13.81 9.21
CA LYS A 15 19.64 14.83 10.13
C LYS A 15 21.16 14.82 10.14
N THR A 16 21.72 16.00 10.33
CA THR A 16 23.13 16.16 10.68
C THR A 16 23.18 16.96 11.98
N GLY A 17 24.23 16.72 12.76
CA GLY A 17 24.43 17.36 14.05
C GLY A 17 25.80 17.01 14.57
N GLU A 18 26.08 17.35 15.82
CA GLU A 18 27.35 17.02 16.46
C GLU A 18 27.13 16.01 17.58
N PHE A 19 28.10 15.11 17.75
CA PHE A 19 28.11 14.15 18.84
C PHE A 19 29.55 13.90 19.28
N GLU A 20 29.69 13.37 20.49
CA GLU A 20 30.97 12.89 20.97
C GLU A 20 31.27 11.51 20.38
N CYS A 21 32.20 11.45 19.43
CA CYS A 21 32.52 10.20 18.76
C CYS A 21 33.52 9.37 19.58
N VAL A 22 33.07 8.24 20.14
CA VAL A 22 33.90 7.32 20.94
C VAL A 22 35.18 6.88 20.21
N ARG A 23 35.16 6.76 18.88
CA ARG A 23 36.33 6.35 18.09
C ARG A 23 37.32 7.50 17.83
N CYS A 24 36.83 8.73 17.69
CA CYS A 24 37.69 9.90 17.46
C CYS A 24 38.09 10.60 18.76
N ASN A 25 37.43 10.27 19.87
CA ASN A 25 37.54 10.94 21.17
C ASN A 25 37.44 12.48 21.06
N ALA A 26 36.51 12.96 20.25
CA ALA A 26 36.31 14.37 19.97
C ALA A 26 34.87 14.64 19.49
N HIS A 27 34.40 15.87 19.64
CA HIS A 27 33.16 16.34 19.02
C HIS A 27 33.29 16.32 17.50
N ARG A 28 32.41 15.57 16.84
CA ARG A 28 32.42 15.42 15.39
C ARG A 28 31.01 15.53 14.81
N PRO A 29 30.89 15.99 13.56
CA PRO A 29 29.61 16.00 12.87
C PRO A 29 29.19 14.58 12.49
N TYR A 30 27.94 14.21 12.76
CA TYR A 30 27.33 12.95 12.33
C TYR A 30 26.31 13.14 11.20
N GLN A 31 26.06 12.03 10.50
CA GLN A 31 24.97 11.87 9.55
C GLN A 31 24.02 10.79 10.06
N LEU A 32 22.78 11.16 10.37
CA LEU A 32 21.72 10.22 10.70
C LEU A 32 21.10 9.73 9.40
N LYS A 33 21.34 8.47 9.06
CA LYS A 33 20.81 7.80 7.88
C LYS A 33 19.62 6.93 8.27
N GLN A 34 18.49 7.15 7.62
CA GLN A 34 17.35 6.26 7.70
C GLN A 34 17.47 5.24 6.57
N ASN A 35 17.59 3.96 6.93
CA ASN A 35 17.71 2.90 5.94
C ASN A 35 16.33 2.33 5.62
N GLN A 36 16.03 2.27 4.33
CA GLN A 36 14.81 1.66 3.83
C GLN A 36 15.14 0.60 2.78
N LYS A 37 14.47 -0.55 2.89
CA LYS A 37 14.53 -1.64 1.93
C LYS A 37 13.61 -1.28 0.78
N PHE A 38 14.09 -1.45 -0.44
CA PHE A 38 13.31 -1.31 -1.66
C PHE A 38 13.30 -2.63 -2.42
N PHE A 39 12.18 -2.95 -3.03
CA PHE A 39 12.08 -3.93 -4.10
C PHE A 39 12.72 -3.33 -5.34
N SER A 40 13.69 -4.04 -5.90
CA SER A 40 14.33 -3.66 -7.15
C SER A 40 13.79 -4.51 -8.29
N LEU A 41 13.41 -3.82 -9.37
CA LEU A 41 13.08 -4.43 -10.65
C LEU A 41 14.08 -3.87 -11.65
N PHE A 42 14.80 -4.75 -12.36
CA PHE A 42 15.88 -4.33 -13.26
C PHE A 42 16.92 -3.41 -12.59
N PHE A 43 17.29 -3.72 -11.34
CA PHE A 43 18.24 -2.94 -10.52
C PHE A 43 17.82 -1.51 -10.14
N ILE A 44 16.63 -1.07 -10.56
CA ILE A 44 16.06 0.21 -10.14
C ILE A 44 15.23 -0.03 -8.88
N PRO A 45 15.48 0.68 -7.76
CA PRO A 45 14.66 0.58 -6.56
C PRO A 45 13.33 1.30 -6.79
N VAL A 46 12.25 0.54 -7.04
CA VAL A 46 10.96 1.11 -7.43
C VAL A 46 9.99 1.24 -6.26
N ILE A 47 9.98 0.25 -5.34
CA ILE A 47 8.93 0.15 -4.31
C ILE A 47 9.55 -0.03 -2.91
N PRO A 48 9.23 0.80 -1.91
CA PRO A 48 9.68 0.61 -0.54
C PRO A 48 8.99 -0.57 0.16
N LEU A 49 9.78 -1.44 0.82
CA LEU A 49 9.39 -2.71 1.44
C LEU A 49 9.46 -2.74 2.97
N GLY A 50 10.32 -1.92 3.58
CA GLY A 50 10.63 -1.99 5.01
C GLY A 50 11.53 -0.85 5.47
N LYS A 51 11.24 -0.16 6.58
CA LYS A 51 12.31 0.54 7.31
C LYS A 51 13.21 -0.50 8.00
N LEU A 52 14.51 -0.47 7.71
CA LEU A 52 15.50 -1.42 8.25
C LEU A 52 16.10 -0.95 9.59
N GLY A 53 15.82 0.29 9.99
CA GLY A 53 16.39 0.94 11.16
C GLY A 53 17.28 2.12 10.78
N ASP A 54 17.46 3.02 11.75
CA ASP A 54 18.26 4.22 11.56
C ASP A 54 19.68 3.96 12.02
N THR A 55 20.65 4.59 11.34
CA THR A 55 22.07 4.45 11.63
C THR A 55 22.69 5.83 11.72
N LEU A 56 23.47 6.06 12.76
CA LEU A 56 24.23 7.29 12.94
C LEU A 56 25.66 7.04 12.48
N GLU A 57 26.14 7.77 11.49
CA GLU A 57 27.50 7.61 10.96
C GLU A 57 28.34 8.86 11.23
N CYS A 58 29.56 8.67 11.77
CA CYS A 58 30.51 9.77 11.92
C CYS A 58 31.01 10.25 10.55
N SER A 59 30.94 11.55 10.27
CA SER A 59 31.38 12.08 8.97
C SER A 59 32.88 11.94 8.74
N PHE A 60 33.67 11.86 9.83
CA PHE A 60 35.12 11.77 9.81
C PHE A 60 35.63 10.32 9.78
N CYS A 61 35.37 9.52 10.82
CA CYS A 61 35.88 8.15 10.92
C CYS A 61 34.99 7.07 10.29
N LYS A 62 33.81 7.45 9.77
CA LYS A 62 32.83 6.57 9.11
C LYS A 62 32.29 5.43 9.98
N THR A 63 32.54 5.43 11.29
CA THR A 63 31.96 4.47 12.20
C THR A 63 30.46 4.68 12.32
N ALA A 64 29.71 3.60 12.20
CA ALA A 64 28.28 3.54 12.39
C ALA A 64 27.94 3.20 13.84
N TYR A 65 26.94 3.88 14.39
CA TYR A 65 26.41 3.72 15.74
C TYR A 65 24.90 3.54 15.68
N ILE A 66 24.35 2.88 16.69
CA ILE A 66 22.90 2.80 16.92
C ILE A 66 22.48 4.16 17.51
N PRO A 67 21.58 4.93 16.89
CA PRO A 67 21.29 6.30 17.32
C PRO A 67 20.79 6.38 18.78
N SER A 68 20.02 5.39 19.24
CA SER A 68 19.47 5.36 20.61
C SER A 68 20.52 5.16 21.71
N THR A 69 21.74 4.73 21.37
CA THR A 69 22.82 4.56 22.37
C THR A 69 23.68 5.81 22.51
N VAL A 70 23.53 6.78 21.60
CA VAL A 70 24.40 7.96 21.51
C VAL A 70 23.60 9.26 21.67
N LEU A 71 22.40 9.31 21.10
CA LEU A 71 21.50 10.44 21.17
C LEU A 71 20.43 10.20 22.24
N SER A 72 20.04 11.28 22.92
CA SER A 72 18.94 11.24 23.88
C SER A 72 17.58 11.11 23.17
N ALA A 73 16.55 10.68 23.91
CA ALA A 73 15.19 10.50 23.37
C ALA A 73 14.55 11.82 22.86
N SER A 74 15.04 12.98 23.32
CA SER A 74 14.62 14.31 22.81
C SER A 74 15.31 14.68 21.49
N GLU A 75 16.48 14.13 21.20
CA GLU A 75 17.28 14.45 20.01
C GLU A 75 17.04 13.49 18.84
N TYR A 76 16.57 12.27 19.16
CA TYR A 76 16.25 11.19 18.23
C TYR A 76 14.99 10.44 18.65
N THR A 77 13.99 10.43 17.78
CA THR A 77 12.84 9.52 17.86
C THR A 77 13.01 8.46 16.78
N SER A 78 12.95 7.17 17.16
CA SER A 78 13.20 6.11 16.19
C SER A 78 12.16 6.09 15.09
N SER A 79 12.61 5.90 13.85
CA SER A 79 11.71 5.77 12.70
C SER A 79 10.81 4.54 12.76
N THR A 80 11.13 3.57 13.62
CA THR A 80 10.41 2.31 13.82
C THR A 80 9.33 2.42 14.89
N THR A 81 9.52 3.24 15.92
CA THR A 81 8.54 3.43 17.03
C THR A 81 7.31 4.23 16.62
N VAL A 82 7.38 5.03 15.55
CA VAL A 82 6.23 5.82 15.06
C VAL A 82 5.20 4.95 14.32
N ILE A 83 5.52 3.70 13.99
CA ILE A 83 4.59 2.81 13.26
C ILE A 83 3.52 2.22 14.18
N ASP A 84 3.70 2.28 15.50
CA ASP A 84 2.82 1.63 16.48
C ASP A 84 1.72 2.54 17.08
N SER A 85 1.68 3.83 16.70
CA SER A 85 0.78 4.83 17.33
C SER A 85 -0.35 5.37 16.45
N LEU A 86 -0.60 4.80 15.28
CA LEU A 86 -1.83 5.08 14.53
C LEU A 86 -2.93 4.10 14.97
N GLU A 87 -3.89 4.62 15.74
CA GLU A 87 -5.11 3.98 16.26
C GLU A 87 -5.97 3.32 15.16
N ALA A 88 -5.57 2.14 14.71
CA ALA A 88 -6.41 1.03 14.26
C ALA A 88 -5.46 -0.05 13.70
N PRO A 89 -5.60 -1.33 14.08
CA PRO A 89 -4.81 -2.38 13.47
C PRO A 89 -5.05 -2.35 11.94
N LEU A 90 -4.01 -1.96 11.20
CA LEU A 90 -4.03 -1.96 9.73
C LEU A 90 -4.39 -3.37 9.26
N ALA A 91 -5.42 -3.48 8.42
CA ALA A 91 -5.91 -4.78 7.97
C ALA A 91 -4.77 -5.65 7.42
N SER A 92 -4.67 -6.88 7.90
CA SER A 92 -3.61 -7.81 7.50
C SER A 92 -3.64 -8.07 5.99
N VAL A 93 -2.47 -8.33 5.40
CA VAL A 93 -2.33 -8.60 3.96
C VAL A 93 -3.25 -9.75 3.51
N GLY A 94 -3.44 -10.76 4.38
CA GLY A 94 -4.33 -11.89 4.15
C GLY A 94 -5.81 -11.50 4.09
N LYS A 95 -6.32 -10.64 4.99
CA LYS A 95 -7.72 -10.17 4.92
C LYS A 95 -7.97 -9.31 3.66
N ARG A 96 -6.97 -8.58 3.19
CA ARG A 96 -7.08 -7.80 1.94
C ARG A 96 -7.14 -8.70 0.72
N LEU A 97 -6.23 -9.68 0.64
CA LEU A 97 -6.24 -10.68 -0.42
C LEU A 97 -7.54 -11.49 -0.40
N GLY A 98 -7.99 -11.91 0.79
CA GLY A 98 -9.26 -12.59 1.00
C GLY A 98 -10.45 -11.80 0.48
N SER A 99 -10.53 -10.48 0.78
CA SER A 99 -11.64 -9.65 0.30
C SER A 99 -11.68 -9.59 -1.23
N TYR A 100 -10.51 -9.50 -1.87
CA TYR A 100 -10.39 -9.47 -3.32
C TYR A 100 -10.74 -10.83 -3.95
N LEU A 101 -10.32 -11.93 -3.34
CA LEU A 101 -10.67 -13.29 -3.79
C LEU A 101 -12.16 -13.56 -3.65
N ILE A 102 -12.78 -13.15 -2.54
CA ILE A 102 -14.23 -13.25 -2.34
C ILE A 102 -14.96 -12.41 -3.39
N ASP A 103 -14.54 -11.17 -3.62
CA ASP A 103 -15.12 -10.32 -4.66
C ASP A 103 -14.96 -10.96 -6.06
N MET A 104 -13.83 -11.59 -6.38
CA MET A 104 -13.61 -12.33 -7.63
C MET A 104 -14.53 -13.54 -7.79
N ILE A 105 -14.73 -14.33 -6.72
CA ILE A 105 -15.64 -15.48 -6.72
C ILE A 105 -17.08 -15.01 -6.94
N VAL A 106 -17.51 -13.97 -6.21
CA VAL A 106 -18.85 -13.39 -6.33
C VAL A 106 -19.10 -12.88 -7.76
N LEU A 107 -18.16 -12.19 -8.37
CA LEU A 107 -18.29 -11.73 -9.76
C LEU A 107 -18.35 -12.89 -10.75
N THR A 108 -17.54 -13.93 -10.54
CA THR A 108 -17.54 -15.11 -11.40
C THR A 108 -18.89 -15.82 -11.34
N LEU A 109 -19.47 -15.95 -10.14
CA LEU A 109 -20.81 -16.49 -9.95
C LEU A 109 -21.90 -15.58 -10.55
N LEU A 110 -21.75 -14.26 -10.46
CA LEU A 110 -22.69 -13.30 -11.05
C LEU A 110 -22.65 -13.31 -12.59
N ASN A 111 -21.51 -13.65 -13.20
CA ASN A 111 -21.37 -13.76 -14.65
C ASN A 111 -22.17 -14.93 -15.24
N PHE A 112 -22.41 -16.01 -14.49
CA PHE A 112 -23.18 -17.16 -14.96
C PHE A 112 -24.62 -16.83 -15.40
N PRO A 113 -25.47 -16.20 -14.56
CA PRO A 113 -26.81 -15.81 -14.97
C PRO A 113 -26.80 -14.71 -16.03
N LEU A 114 -25.81 -13.80 -16.01
CA LEU A 114 -25.68 -12.76 -17.02
C LEU A 114 -25.33 -13.35 -18.40
N ALA A 115 -24.49 -14.39 -18.45
CA ALA A 115 -24.18 -15.13 -19.67
C ALA A 115 -25.38 -15.92 -20.22
N PHE A 116 -26.29 -16.36 -19.34
CA PHE A 116 -27.55 -16.98 -19.75
C PHE A 116 -28.53 -15.94 -20.32
N LEU A 117 -28.64 -14.77 -19.68
CA LEU A 117 -29.45 -13.64 -20.15
C LEU A 117 -28.93 -13.07 -21.48
N ALA A 118 -27.62 -13.10 -21.67
CA ALA A 118 -26.94 -12.67 -22.89
C ALA A 118 -27.45 -13.39 -24.15
N LYS A 119 -27.93 -14.63 -24.04
CA LYS A 119 -28.53 -15.37 -25.16
C LYS A 119 -29.86 -14.80 -25.65
N HIS A 120 -30.51 -13.95 -24.86
CA HIS A 120 -31.77 -13.28 -25.19
C HIS A 120 -31.56 -11.84 -25.68
N LEU A 121 -30.31 -11.38 -25.80
CA LEU A 121 -29.99 -10.05 -26.29
C LEU A 121 -29.95 -10.03 -27.83
N PRO A 122 -30.16 -8.86 -28.46
CA PRO A 122 -30.05 -8.70 -29.90
C PRO A 122 -28.66 -9.12 -30.43
N ASP A 123 -28.61 -9.66 -31.65
CA ASP A 123 -27.38 -10.13 -32.34
C ASP A 123 -26.27 -9.07 -32.43
N TYR A 124 -26.59 -7.79 -32.25
CA TYR A 124 -25.63 -6.70 -32.15
C TYR A 124 -24.59 -6.88 -31.03
N PHE A 125 -24.96 -7.58 -29.96
CA PHE A 125 -24.08 -7.88 -28.83
C PHE A 125 -23.33 -9.20 -28.99
N ASP A 126 -23.58 -9.94 -30.06
CA ASP A 126 -22.93 -11.21 -30.30
C ASP A 126 -21.41 -11.00 -30.48
N ASN A 127 -20.63 -11.77 -29.73
CA ASN A 127 -19.17 -11.62 -29.56
C ASN A 127 -18.66 -10.27 -29.00
N LYS A 128 -19.53 -9.27 -28.81
CA LYS A 128 -19.22 -7.95 -28.23
C LYS A 128 -19.68 -7.80 -26.78
N PHE A 129 -19.95 -8.92 -26.11
CA PHE A 129 -20.40 -8.98 -24.71
C PHE A 129 -19.52 -8.15 -23.76
N TYR A 130 -18.21 -8.07 -24.00
CA TYR A 130 -17.30 -7.24 -23.19
C TYR A 130 -17.69 -5.76 -23.13
N LEU A 131 -18.31 -5.20 -24.18
CA LEU A 131 -18.76 -3.79 -24.20
C LEU A 131 -19.95 -3.53 -23.26
N LEU A 132 -20.76 -4.54 -22.99
CA LEU A 132 -21.89 -4.44 -22.06
C LEU A 132 -21.48 -4.83 -20.63
N PHE A 133 -20.68 -5.89 -20.49
CA PHE A 133 -20.27 -6.42 -19.19
C PHE A 133 -19.27 -5.52 -18.47
N PHE A 134 -18.30 -4.93 -19.18
CA PHE A 134 -17.25 -4.12 -18.58
C PHE A 134 -17.77 -2.85 -17.88
N PRO A 135 -18.66 -2.03 -18.49
CA PRO A 135 -19.26 -0.89 -17.82
C PRO A 135 -20.18 -1.31 -16.66
N LEU A 136 -20.92 -2.40 -16.81
CA LEU A 136 -21.84 -2.92 -15.80
C LEU A 136 -21.07 -3.44 -14.57
N TRP A 137 -19.88 -4.01 -14.77
CA TRP A 137 -18.93 -4.36 -13.72
C TRP A 137 -18.42 -3.15 -12.94
N ILE A 138 -18.00 -2.10 -13.65
CA ILE A 138 -17.56 -0.84 -13.02
C ILE A 138 -18.71 -0.26 -12.20
N LEU A 139 -19.92 -0.23 -12.78
CA LEU A 139 -21.11 0.29 -12.13
C LEU A 139 -21.49 -0.54 -10.89
N TYR A 140 -21.40 -1.87 -10.95
CA TYR A 140 -21.64 -2.76 -9.81
C TYR A 140 -20.67 -2.48 -8.66
N PHE A 141 -19.36 -2.45 -8.93
CA PHE A 141 -18.36 -2.16 -7.89
C PHE A 141 -18.53 -0.77 -7.29
N PHE A 142 -18.77 0.22 -8.15
CA PHE A 142 -18.95 1.60 -7.73
C PHE A 142 -20.22 1.76 -6.88
N MET A 143 -21.36 1.24 -7.34
CA MET A 143 -22.63 1.28 -6.60
C MET A 143 -22.55 0.53 -5.27
N MET A 144 -21.93 -0.66 -5.26
CA MET A 144 -21.78 -1.44 -4.02
C MET A 144 -20.86 -0.74 -3.02
N GLU A 145 -19.73 -0.18 -3.45
CA GLU A 145 -18.86 0.59 -2.54
C GLU A 145 -19.51 1.89 -2.05
N LEU A 146 -20.29 2.58 -2.92
CA LEU A 146 -20.95 3.84 -2.61
C LEU A 146 -22.14 3.67 -1.65
N LEU A 147 -23.04 2.71 -1.91
CA LEU A 147 -24.25 2.51 -1.12
C LEU A 147 -23.99 1.76 0.18
N PHE A 148 -23.08 0.77 0.15
CA PHE A 148 -22.89 -0.14 1.27
C PHE A 148 -21.62 0.09 2.09
N LYS A 149 -20.85 1.15 1.75
CA LYS A 149 -19.57 1.50 2.38
C LYS A 149 -18.54 0.36 2.39
N GLY A 150 -18.67 -0.58 1.44
CA GLY A 150 -17.83 -1.77 1.32
C GLY A 150 -18.42 -2.81 0.37
N THR A 151 -17.56 -3.56 -0.32
CA THR A 151 -17.97 -4.69 -1.16
C THR A 151 -18.39 -5.90 -0.31
N VAL A 152 -18.99 -6.92 -0.94
CA VAL A 152 -19.41 -8.16 -0.28
C VAL A 152 -18.22 -8.79 0.46
N GLY A 153 -17.04 -8.86 -0.17
CA GLY A 153 -15.83 -9.39 0.45
C GLY A 153 -15.31 -8.56 1.63
N LYS A 154 -15.48 -7.23 1.60
CA LYS A 154 -15.06 -6.37 2.73
C LYS A 154 -15.99 -6.46 3.92
N LYS A 155 -17.30 -6.62 3.68
CA LYS A 155 -18.28 -6.89 4.72
C LYS A 155 -18.04 -8.25 5.37
N ALA A 156 -17.72 -9.27 4.56
CA ALA A 156 -17.42 -10.61 5.06
C ALA A 156 -16.19 -10.65 5.97
N LEU A 157 -15.22 -9.76 5.75
CA LEU A 157 -13.97 -9.73 6.51
C LEU A 157 -13.92 -8.62 7.58
N SER A 158 -15.03 -7.94 7.83
CA SER A 158 -15.13 -6.83 8.79
C SER A 158 -14.06 -5.76 8.58
N VAL A 159 -13.85 -5.39 7.32
CA VAL A 159 -12.85 -4.39 6.95
C VAL A 159 -13.55 -3.17 6.36
N ILE A 160 -13.22 -1.98 6.85
CA ILE A 160 -13.79 -0.71 6.37
C ILE A 160 -12.73 0.15 5.68
N VAL A 161 -13.19 0.99 4.75
CA VAL A 161 -12.34 1.96 4.07
C VAL A 161 -12.59 3.32 4.68
N VAL A 162 -11.52 4.04 5.03
CA VAL A 162 -11.57 5.42 5.49
C VAL A 162 -10.63 6.30 4.64
N SER A 163 -10.89 7.61 4.60
CA SER A 163 -10.00 8.55 3.91
C SER A 163 -8.67 8.68 4.67
N ASP A 164 -7.57 8.87 3.94
CA ASP A 164 -6.23 9.10 4.50
C ASP A 164 -6.08 10.53 5.07
N ARG A 165 -6.94 11.47 4.66
CA ARG A 165 -7.01 12.84 5.19
C ARG A 165 -8.12 12.90 6.23
N GLN A 166 -7.80 13.45 7.42
CA GLN A 166 -8.55 13.78 8.66
C GLN A 166 -10.10 13.72 8.72
N ASP A 167 -10.81 13.67 7.60
CA ASP A 167 -12.25 13.47 7.51
C ASP A 167 -12.58 11.96 7.37
N ARG A 168 -13.42 11.41 8.25
CA ARG A 168 -13.71 9.97 8.30
C ARG A 168 -14.63 9.48 7.16
N LYS A 169 -15.11 10.38 6.30
CA LYS A 169 -16.01 10.07 5.18
C LYS A 169 -15.27 10.12 3.86
N LEU A 170 -15.52 9.13 3.00
CA LEU A 170 -14.94 9.09 1.66
C LEU A 170 -15.72 10.01 0.70
N SER A 171 -14.99 10.70 -0.17
CA SER A 171 -15.57 11.40 -1.30
C SER A 171 -15.99 10.42 -2.40
N VAL A 172 -17.09 10.73 -3.10
CA VAL A 172 -17.59 9.97 -4.26
C VAL A 172 -16.49 9.78 -5.32
N PHE A 173 -15.64 10.79 -5.50
CA PHE A 173 -14.50 10.72 -6.42
C PHE A 173 -13.47 9.66 -5.99
N GLN A 174 -13.23 9.50 -4.70
CA GLN A 174 -12.30 8.49 -4.19
C GLN A 174 -12.83 7.08 -4.45
N TYR A 175 -14.15 6.85 -4.28
CA TYR A 175 -14.78 5.57 -4.66
C TYR A 175 -14.67 5.29 -6.17
N PHE A 176 -14.81 6.33 -7.00
CA PHE A 176 -14.71 6.20 -8.44
C PHE A 176 -13.30 5.80 -8.89
N VAL A 177 -12.28 6.56 -8.48
CA VAL A 177 -10.86 6.27 -8.80
C VAL A 177 -10.49 4.86 -8.36
N ARG A 178 -10.94 4.46 -7.16
CA ARG A 178 -10.72 3.14 -6.60
C ARG A 178 -11.36 2.02 -7.44
N SER A 179 -12.55 2.25 -7.98
CA SER A 179 -13.25 1.31 -8.86
C SER A 179 -12.55 1.16 -10.20
N VAL A 180 -12.08 2.26 -10.79
CA VAL A 180 -11.35 2.25 -12.07
C VAL A 180 -10.01 1.52 -11.94
N VAL A 181 -9.24 1.77 -10.88
CA VAL A 181 -7.92 1.13 -10.69
C VAL A 181 -8.06 -0.39 -10.49
N LYS A 182 -9.17 -0.87 -9.93
CA LYS A 182 -9.45 -2.31 -9.79
C LYS A 182 -9.66 -3.02 -11.14
N CYS A 183 -10.02 -2.30 -12.19
CA CYS A 183 -10.19 -2.86 -13.54
C CYS A 183 -8.88 -3.18 -14.23
N ILE A 184 -7.75 -2.61 -13.77
CA ILE A 184 -6.45 -2.89 -14.36
C ILE A 184 -5.93 -4.20 -13.76
N PRO A 185 -5.87 -5.31 -14.52
CA PRO A 185 -5.38 -6.57 -14.01
C PRO A 185 -3.91 -6.45 -13.58
N PHE A 186 -3.48 -7.27 -12.62
CA PHE A 186 -2.12 -7.34 -12.05
C PHE A 186 -1.66 -6.18 -11.16
N LEU A 187 -2.18 -4.97 -11.37
CA LEU A 187 -1.85 -3.77 -10.58
C LEU A 187 -2.16 -3.92 -9.06
N PRO A 188 -3.27 -4.56 -8.65
CA PRO A 188 -3.56 -4.82 -7.24
C PRO A 188 -2.61 -5.82 -6.57
N ILE A 189 -2.07 -6.79 -7.32
CA ILE A 189 -1.22 -7.87 -6.81
C ILE A 189 0.21 -7.36 -6.58
N ILE A 190 0.71 -6.53 -7.50
CA ILE A 190 2.08 -5.97 -7.44
C ILE A 190 2.25 -5.02 -6.25
N LEU A 191 1.21 -4.26 -5.90
CA LEU A 191 1.24 -3.23 -4.86
C LEU A 191 0.72 -3.70 -3.50
N LEU A 192 0.47 -5.01 -3.31
CA LEU A 192 0.05 -5.58 -2.03
C LEU A 192 1.19 -5.56 -0.97
N PHE A 193 2.44 -5.42 -1.41
CA PHE A 193 3.65 -5.55 -0.60
C PHE A 193 4.37 -4.21 -0.31
N ASN A 194 3.63 -3.12 -0.08
CA ASN A 194 4.20 -1.81 0.29
C ASN A 194 4.21 -1.63 1.83
N ASP A 195 5.24 -1.01 2.37
CA ASP A 195 5.41 -0.58 3.77
C ASP A 195 4.17 0.07 4.39
N LYS A 196 3.42 0.85 3.60
CA LYS A 196 2.21 1.53 4.10
C LYS A 196 1.00 0.60 4.26
N ARG A 197 1.13 -0.68 3.88
CA ARG A 197 0.01 -1.63 3.72
C ARG A 197 -1.15 -0.93 3.02
N LYS A 198 -0.95 -0.39 1.82
CA LYS A 198 -2.02 0.24 1.00
C LYS A 198 -2.00 -0.42 -0.37
N ALA A 199 -3.15 -0.89 -0.85
CA ALA A 199 -3.25 -1.44 -2.20
C ALA A 199 -3.10 -0.32 -3.25
N ALA A 200 -2.82 -0.67 -4.51
CA ALA A 200 -2.71 0.31 -5.61
C ALA A 200 -3.89 1.28 -5.66
N HIS A 201 -5.10 0.73 -5.59
CA HIS A 201 -6.34 1.50 -5.62
C HIS A 201 -6.53 2.36 -4.37
N ASP A 202 -5.98 1.94 -3.22
CA ASP A 202 -6.01 2.72 -1.99
C ASP A 202 -5.03 3.89 -2.05
N LEU A 203 -3.84 3.67 -2.61
CA LEU A 203 -2.79 4.68 -2.76
C LEU A 203 -3.22 5.79 -3.73
N ILE A 204 -3.77 5.41 -4.90
CA ILE A 204 -4.21 6.36 -5.93
C ILE A 204 -5.46 7.12 -5.46
N ALA A 205 -6.39 6.46 -4.76
CA ALA A 205 -7.58 7.12 -4.22
C ALA A 205 -7.33 7.91 -2.93
N GLY A 206 -6.13 7.81 -2.32
CA GLY A 206 -5.84 8.44 -1.03
C GLY A 206 -6.73 7.90 0.11
N THR A 207 -6.94 6.58 0.13
CA THR A 207 -7.76 5.89 1.14
C THR A 207 -6.94 4.87 1.91
N ILE A 208 -7.39 4.49 3.09
CA ILE A 208 -6.81 3.42 3.90
C ILE A 208 -7.87 2.41 4.30
N VAL A 209 -7.40 1.21 4.60
CA VAL A 209 -8.25 0.05 4.91
C VAL A 209 -7.94 -0.36 6.35
N VAL A 210 -8.91 -0.20 7.22
CA VAL A 210 -8.81 -0.47 8.67
C VAL A 210 -9.75 -1.60 9.05
N GLU A 211 -9.34 -2.41 10.02
CA GLU A 211 -10.24 -3.41 10.60
C GLU A 211 -11.31 -2.70 11.45
N LYS A 212 -12.53 -3.25 11.41
CA LYS A 212 -13.67 -2.73 12.17
C LYS A 212 -13.65 -3.22 13.61
#